data_AF-A0A965L2I7-F1
#
_entry.id   AF-A0A965L2I7-F1
#
_cell.length_a   1.000
_cell.length_b   1.000
_cell.length_c   1.000
_cell.angle_alpha   90.00
_cell.angle_beta   90.00
_cell.angle_gamma   90.00
#
_symmetry.space_group_name_H-M   'P 1'
#
loop_
_entity.id
_entity.type
_entity.pdbx_description
1 polymer ?
#
loop_
_entity_poly.entity_id
_entity_poly.type
_entity_poly.pdbx_seq_one_letter_code
_entity_poly.pdbx_strand_id
1 'polypeptide(L)'
;MNASEDPRRTLAEQWLKQQAAALAALGWSVDPASLTAASSDASFRRYFRIAGQKYSQSTSLILMDAPPDKESIGPFLSIATLLRKAGVNAPTIWLHDTSQG
;
A
#
# COMPACT_ATOMS: atom_id res chain seq x y z
N MET A 1 -16.02 4.37 24.84
CA MET A 1 -15.28 3.09 24.87
C MET A 1 -14.43 3.05 23.61
N ASN A 2 -13.11 3.20 23.79
CA ASN A 2 -12.15 3.46 22.73
C ASN A 2 -12.12 2.31 21.73
N ALA A 3 -12.34 2.61 20.45
CA ALA A 3 -12.03 1.69 19.36
C ALA A 3 -10.55 1.32 19.49
N SER A 4 -10.29 0.08 19.92
CA SER A 4 -8.97 -0.53 19.95
C SER A 4 -8.26 -0.24 18.61
N GLU A 5 -7.06 0.35 18.67
CA GLU A 5 -6.25 0.64 17.49
C GLU A 5 -6.18 -0.58 16.57
N ASP A 6 -6.50 -0.40 15.29
CA ASP A 6 -6.40 -1.48 14.32
C ASP A 6 -4.92 -1.90 14.18
N PRO A 7 -4.51 -3.11 14.60
CA PRO A 7 -3.11 -3.52 14.54
C PRO A 7 -2.56 -3.51 13.11
N ARG A 8 -3.41 -3.74 12.10
CA ARG A 8 -2.98 -3.68 10.69
C ARG A 8 -2.70 -2.27 10.23
N ARG A 9 -3.45 -1.28 10.73
CA ARG A 9 -3.15 0.13 10.50
C ARG A 9 -1.81 0.48 11.14
N THR A 10 -1.55 0.03 12.36
CA THR A 10 -0.28 0.27 13.05
C THR A 10 0.90 -0.33 12.28
N LEU A 11 0.77 -1.57 11.78
CA LEU A 11 1.78 -2.21 10.94
C LEU A 11 2.00 -1.44 9.62
N ALA A 12 0.91 -1.01 8.96
CA ALA A 12 0.98 -0.20 7.75
C ALA A 12 1.71 1.15 8.00
N GLU A 13 1.40 1.83 9.10
CA GLU A 13 2.08 3.06 9.52
C GLU A 13 3.59 2.83 9.74
N GLN A 14 3.96 1.72 10.39
CA GLN A 14 5.36 1.37 10.62
C GLN A 14 6.10 1.06 9.32
N TRP A 15 5.49 0.28 8.43
CA TRP A 15 6.07 -0.04 7.14
C TRP A 15 6.27 1.23 6.28
N LEU A 16 5.30 2.15 6.24
CA LEU A 16 5.46 3.43 5.54
C LEU A 16 6.63 4.26 6.09
N LYS A 17 6.79 4.31 7.41
CA LYS A 17 7.92 4.99 8.05
C LYS A 17 9.25 4.37 7.63
N GLN A 18 9.33 3.04 7.55
CA GLN A 18 10.52 2.33 7.07
C GLN A 18 10.82 2.62 5.59
N GLN A 19 9.77 2.74 4.76
CA GLN A 19 9.90 2.97 3.32
C GLN A 19 10.01 4.44 2.91
N ALA A 20 10.02 5.38 3.85
CA ALA A 20 9.99 6.82 3.57
C ALA A 20 11.13 7.28 2.64
N ALA A 21 12.36 6.76 2.84
CA ALA A 21 13.50 7.10 1.99
C ALA A 21 13.37 6.54 0.56
N ALA A 22 12.88 5.30 0.42
CA ALA A 22 12.66 4.68 -0.90
C ALA A 22 11.55 5.42 -1.67
N LEU A 23 10.47 5.79 -1.00
CA LEU A 23 9.40 6.62 -1.57
C LEU A 23 9.94 8.00 -2.00
N ALA A 24 10.73 8.66 -1.17
CA ALA A 24 11.33 9.94 -1.50
C ALA A 24 12.24 9.86 -2.74
N ALA A 25 13.06 8.80 -2.87
CA ALA A 25 13.88 8.56 -4.07
C ALA A 25 13.02 8.34 -5.33
N LEU A 26 11.82 7.77 -5.18
CA LEU A 26 10.83 7.63 -6.24
C LEU A 26 10.02 8.92 -6.47
N GLY A 27 10.33 10.02 -5.78
CA GLY A 27 9.66 11.32 -5.88
C GLY A 27 8.27 11.37 -5.23
N TRP A 28 8.04 10.51 -4.24
CA TRP A 28 6.86 10.51 -3.39
C TRP A 28 7.16 11.16 -2.04
N SER A 29 6.22 11.96 -1.55
CA SER A 29 6.13 12.36 -0.15
C SER A 29 4.77 11.90 0.38
N VAL A 30 4.73 11.26 1.53
CA VAL A 30 3.49 10.72 2.12
C VAL A 30 3.38 11.12 3.57
N ASP A 31 2.14 11.25 4.07
CA ASP A 31 1.86 11.43 5.48
C ASP A 31 1.34 10.10 6.07
N PRO A 32 2.15 9.35 6.84
CA PRO A 32 1.69 8.11 7.47
C PRO A 32 0.48 8.28 8.39
N ALA A 33 0.31 9.45 9.02
CA ALA A 33 -0.81 9.71 9.93
C ALA A 33 -2.15 9.86 9.19
N SER A 34 -2.11 10.11 7.88
CA SER A 34 -3.29 10.23 7.01
C SER A 34 -3.91 8.89 6.60
N LEU A 35 -3.37 7.77 7.09
CA LEU A 35 -3.85 6.42 6.77
C LEU A 35 -5.33 6.25 7.13
N THR A 36 -6.15 5.97 6.12
CA THR A 36 -7.59 5.72 6.24
C THR A 36 -7.98 4.46 5.49
N ALA A 37 -8.96 3.70 5.98
CA ALA A 37 -9.44 2.51 5.28
C ALA A 37 -10.05 2.89 3.91
N ALA A 38 -9.66 2.17 2.85
CA ALA A 38 -10.08 2.48 1.48
C ALA A 38 -11.15 1.52 0.93
N SER A 39 -11.30 0.32 1.49
CA SER A 39 -12.36 -0.63 1.14
C SER A 39 -12.78 -1.46 2.35
N SER A 40 -14.07 -1.77 2.46
CA SER A 40 -14.63 -2.73 3.42
C SER A 40 -14.72 -4.15 2.87
N ASP A 41 -14.61 -4.33 1.55
CA ASP A 41 -14.65 -5.63 0.87
C ASP A 41 -13.30 -5.90 0.20
N ALA A 42 -12.52 -6.78 0.83
CA ALA A 42 -11.13 -7.03 0.48
C ALA A 42 -10.64 -8.45 0.83
N SER A 43 -11.55 -9.43 1.01
CA SER A 43 -11.18 -10.78 1.47
C SER A 43 -10.28 -10.70 2.73
N PHE A 44 -9.14 -11.42 2.75
CA PHE A 44 -8.15 -11.34 3.84
C PHE A 44 -7.30 -10.07 3.83
N ARG A 45 -7.28 -9.32 2.72
CA ARG A 45 -6.50 -8.09 2.58
C ARG A 45 -7.14 -6.92 3.29
N ARG A 46 -6.33 -5.89 3.54
CA ARG A 46 -6.81 -4.54 3.83
C ARG A 46 -6.18 -3.54 2.88
N TYR A 47 -6.96 -2.54 2.51
CA TYR A 47 -6.50 -1.42 1.73
C TYR A 47 -6.60 -0.16 2.56
N PHE A 48 -5.51 0.58 2.59
CA PHE A 48 -5.46 1.89 3.20
C PHE A 48 -5.09 2.94 2.16
N ARG A 49 -5.76 4.08 2.22
CA ARG A 49 -5.43 5.27 1.44
C ARG A 49 -4.53 6.17 2.27
N ILE A 50 -3.51 6.72 1.62
CA ILE A 50 -2.54 7.62 2.22
C ILE A 50 -2.51 8.90 1.38
N ALA A 51 -2.66 10.05 2.03
CA ALA A 51 -2.45 11.33 1.38
C ALA A 51 -0.95 11.51 1.09
N GLY A 52 -0.64 12.05 -0.08
CA GLY A 52 0.74 12.28 -0.47
C GLY A 52 0.88 13.25 -1.62
N GLN A 53 2.12 13.42 -2.06
CA GLN A 53 2.49 14.24 -3.18
C GLN A 53 3.41 13.46 -4.10
N LYS A 54 3.21 13.62 -5.40
CA LYS A 54 4.11 13.12 -6.45
C LYS A 54 4.63 14.31 -7.22
N TYR A 55 5.96 14.52 -7.23
CA TYR A 55 6.57 15.65 -7.93
C TYR A 55 5.87 16.99 -7.63
N SER A 56 5.62 17.25 -6.34
CA SER A 56 4.93 18.45 -5.82
C SER A 56 3.43 18.60 -6.18
N GLN A 57 2.80 17.58 -6.77
CA GLN A 57 1.35 17.54 -7.00
C GLN A 57 0.66 16.67 -5.95
N SER A 58 -0.37 17.22 -5.29
CA SER A 58 -1.19 16.49 -4.32
C SER A 58 -1.91 15.31 -4.97
N THR A 59 -1.82 14.14 -4.34
CA THR A 59 -2.40 12.89 -4.82
C THR A 59 -2.54 11.90 -3.65
N SER A 60 -2.77 10.62 -3.93
CA SER A 60 -2.81 9.57 -2.92
C SER A 60 -2.15 8.28 -3.39
N LEU A 61 -1.75 7.46 -2.42
CA LEU A 61 -1.32 6.07 -2.63
C LEU A 61 -2.31 5.11 -1.95
N ILE A 62 -2.30 3.87 -2.45
CA ILE A 62 -2.94 2.74 -1.78
C ILE A 62 -1.85 1.84 -1.23
N LEU A 63 -1.93 1.54 0.06
CA LEU A 63 -1.18 0.47 0.71
C LEU A 63 -2.12 -0.73 0.86
N MET A 64 -1.64 -1.88 0.41
CA MET A 64 -2.30 -3.17 0.59
C MET A 64 -1.54 -3.94 1.67
N ASP A 65 -2.26 -4.44 2.67
CA ASP A 65 -1.81 -5.43 3.64
C ASP A 65 -2.47 -6.76 3.29
N ALA A 66 -1.68 -7.82 3.15
CA ALA A 66 -2.14 -9.14 2.75
C ALA A 66 -1.38 -10.23 3.54
N PRO A 67 -1.88 -10.64 4.72
CA PRO A 67 -1.16 -11.56 5.61
C PRO A 67 -0.64 -12.80 4.87
N PRO A 68 0.69 -13.06 4.85
CA PRO A 68 1.30 -14.09 4.00
C PRO A 68 0.81 -15.52 4.28
N ASP A 69 0.35 -15.78 5.51
CA ASP A 69 -0.24 -17.06 5.92
C ASP A 69 -1.66 -17.26 5.38
N LYS A 70 -2.32 -16.18 4.94
CA LYS A 70 -3.66 -16.21 4.34
C LYS A 70 -3.62 -16.01 2.83
N GLU A 71 -2.78 -15.11 2.34
CA GLU A 71 -2.75 -14.77 0.93
C GLU A 71 -1.38 -14.27 0.48
N SER A 72 -0.74 -15.00 -0.45
CA SER A 72 0.50 -14.57 -1.07
C SER A 72 0.25 -13.43 -2.06
N ILE A 73 1.08 -12.38 -2.01
CA ILE A 73 1.02 -11.27 -2.98
C ILE A 73 1.71 -11.57 -4.32
N GLY A 74 2.46 -12.68 -4.43
CA GLY A 74 3.23 -13.03 -5.63
C GLY A 74 2.39 -13.10 -6.92
N PRO A 75 1.23 -13.78 -6.92
CA PRO A 75 0.30 -13.78 -8.05
C PRO A 75 -0.21 -12.38 -8.40
N PHE A 76 -0.54 -11.55 -7.40
CA PHE A 76 -0.98 -10.17 -7.62
C PHE A 76 0.09 -9.34 -8.34
N LEU A 77 1.34 -9.40 -7.87
CA LEU A 77 2.48 -8.71 -8.48
C LEU A 77 2.72 -9.15 -9.93
N SER A 78 2.62 -10.45 -10.18
CA SER A 78 2.84 -11.04 -11.51
C SER A 78 1.79 -10.57 -12.52
N ILE A 79 0.51 -10.61 -12.13
CA ILE A 79 -0.60 -10.16 -12.98
C ILE A 79 -0.58 -8.65 -13.19
N ALA A 80 -0.35 -7.86 -12.13
CA ALA A 80 -0.24 -6.40 -12.25
C ALA A 80 0.87 -6.01 -13.24
N THR A 81 2.02 -6.68 -13.18
CA THR A 81 3.13 -6.47 -14.11
C THR A 81 2.78 -6.85 -15.54
N LEU A 82 2.15 -8.02 -15.74
CA LEU A 82 1.74 -8.48 -17.07
C LEU A 82 0.75 -7.52 -17.73
N LEU A 83 -0.29 -7.12 -16.98
CA LEU A 83 -1.31 -6.20 -17.47
C LEU A 83 -0.71 -4.84 -17.85
N ARG A 84 0.18 -4.29 -17.01
CA ARG A 84 0.87 -3.03 -17.34
C ARG A 84 1.76 -3.16 -18.57
N LYS A 85 2.49 -4.27 -18.73
CA LYS A 85 3.30 -4.53 -19.94
C LYS A 85 2.43 -4.63 -21.20
N ALA A 86 1.20 -5.10 -21.07
CA ALA A 86 0.22 -5.15 -22.15
C ALA A 86 -0.47 -3.80 -22.43
N GLY A 87 -0.10 -2.71 -21.74
CA GLY A 87 -0.72 -1.39 -21.92
C GLY A 87 -2.08 -1.22 -21.24
N VAL A 88 -2.50 -2.19 -20.42
CA VAL A 88 -3.74 -2.08 -19.65
C VAL A 88 -3.52 -1.10 -18.49
N ASN A 89 -4.57 -0.34 -18.17
CA ASN A 89 -4.60 0.50 -16.99
C ASN A 89 -4.67 -0.34 -15.71
N ALA A 90 -3.51 -0.82 -15.26
CA ALA A 90 -3.31 -1.61 -14.05
C ALA A 90 -2.44 -0.83 -13.05
N PRO A 91 -2.55 -1.11 -11.73
CA PRO A 91 -1.84 -0.36 -10.71
C PRO A 91 -0.31 -0.45 -10.90
N THR A 92 0.36 0.69 -10.68
CA THR A 92 1.81 0.72 -10.56
C THR A 92 2.19 0.31 -9.16
N ILE A 93 2.97 -0.77 -9.02
CA ILE A 93 3.53 -1.19 -7.74
C ILE A 93 4.85 -0.44 -7.54
N TRP A 94 4.91 0.42 -6.54
CA TRP A 94 6.11 1.20 -6.23
C TRP A 94 7.06 0.45 -5.32
N LEU A 95 6.51 -0.22 -4.30
CA LEU A 95 7.23 -0.99 -3.29
C LEU A 95 6.35 -2.19 -2.90
N HIS A 96 6.97 -3.28 -2.48
CA HIS A 96 6.29 -4.45 -1.96
C HIS A 96 7.23 -5.24 -1.04
N ASP A 97 6.66 -6.02 -0.12
CA ASP A 97 7.40 -6.97 0.72
C ASP A 97 6.66 -8.30 0.72
N THR A 98 7.16 -9.29 -0.03
CA THR A 98 6.51 -10.61 -0.12
C THR A 98 6.60 -11.42 1.16
N SER A 99 7.48 -11.05 2.09
CA SER A 99 7.63 -11.74 3.38
C SER A 99 6.65 -11.25 4.44
N GLN A 100 6.19 -10.00 4.33
CA GLN A 100 5.23 -9.39 5.26
C GLN A 100 3.83 -9.24 4.68
N GLY A 101 3.69 -9.27 3.34
CA GLY A 101 2.41 -9.30 2.65
C GLY A 101 1.83 -7.93 2.36
#